data_AF-A0A0S8GA89-F1
#
_entry.id   AF-A0A0S8GA89-F1
#
_cell.length_a   1.000
_cell.length_b   1.000
_cell.length_c   1.000
_cell.angle_alpha   90.00
_cell.angle_beta   90.00
_cell.angle_gamma   90.00
#
_symmetry.space_group_name_H-M   'P 1'
#
loop_
_entity.id
_entity.type
_entity.pdbx_description
1 polymer ?
#
loop_
_entity_poly.entity_id
_entity_poly.type
_entity_poly.pdbx_seq_one_letter_code
_entity_poly.pdbx_strand_id
1 'polypeptide(L)' 'MWRDLGAALALMLVLEGILPFLSPAGLRRLIASVNELSDGQLRAAGLVSMAAGLALLYILR' A
#
# COMPACT_ATOMS: atom_id res chain seq x y z
N MET A 1 13.63 -1.33 -18.32
CA MET A 1 12.71 -0.22 -17.95
C MET A 1 11.24 -0.61 -18.10
N TRP A 2 10.69 -0.81 -19.31
CA TRP A 2 9.26 -1.17 -19.46
C TRP A 2 8.89 -2.56 -18.92
N ARG A 3 9.78 -3.55 -19.07
CA ARG A 3 9.60 -4.89 -18.48
C ARG A 3 9.64 -4.87 -16.95
N ASP A 4 10.56 -4.11 -16.37
CA ASP A 4 10.70 -4.01 -14.92
C ASP A 4 9.48 -3.32 -14.29
N LEU A 5 8.95 -2.28 -14.95
CA LEU A 5 7.72 -1.61 -14.53
C LEU A 5 6.51 -2.56 -14.58
N GLY A 6 6.39 -3.35 -15.66
CA GLY A 6 5.35 -4.36 -15.78
C GLY A 6 5.45 -5.46 -14.72
N ALA A 7 6.66 -5.91 -14.39
CA ALA A 7 6.91 -6.89 -13.34
C ALA A 7 6.57 -6.32 -11.94
N ALA A 8 6.96 -5.08 -11.64
CA ALA A 8 6.63 -4.41 -10.39
C ALA A 8 5.11 -4.25 -10.22
N LEU A 9 4.40 -3.90 -11.29
CA LEU A 9 2.94 -3.77 -11.28
C LEU A 9 2.25 -5.13 -11.11
N ALA A 10 2.75 -6.18 -11.76
CA ALA A 10 2.25 -7.54 -11.58
C ALA A 10 2.44 -8.01 -10.12
N LEU A 11 3.61 -7.76 -9.52
CA LEU A 11 3.86 -8.10 -8.12
C LEU A 11 2.97 -7.30 -7.17
N MET A 12 2.76 -6.01 -7.42
CA MET A 12 1.84 -5.18 -6.65
C MET A 12 0.41 -5.76 -6.68
N LEU A 13 -0.10 -6.15 -7.85
CA LEU A 13 -1.42 -6.77 -8.00
C LEU A 13 -1.52 -8.12 -7.27
N VAL A 14 -0.49 -8.97 -7.35
CA VAL A 14 -0.45 -10.24 -6.62
C VAL A 14 -0.50 -9.98 -5.11
N LEU A 15 0.31 -9.04 -4.60
CA LEU A 15 0.31 -8.69 -3.18
C LEU A 15 -1.02 -8.11 -2.72
N GLU A 16 -1.64 -7.23 -3.52
CA GLU A 16 -2.97 -6.68 -3.23
C GLU A 16 -4.05 -7.76 -3.23
N GLY A 17 -3.92 -8.80 -4.07
CA GLY A 17 -4.87 -9.90 -4.19
C GLY A 17 -4.75 -10.99 -3.10
N ILE A 18 -3.56 -11.16 -2.50
CA ILE A 18 -3.32 -12.19 -1.47
C ILE A 18 -4.19 -11.97 -0.24
N LEU A 19 -4.26 -10.75 0.28
CA LEU A 19 -5.05 -10.40 1.47
C LEU A 19 -6.57 -10.64 1.31
N PRO A 20 -7.25 -10.15 0.25
CA PRO A 20 -8.65 -10.44 0.00
C PRO A 20 -8.92 -11.92 -0.27
N PHE A 21 -7.98 -12.63 -0.92
CA PHE A 21 -8.15 -14.05 -1.23
C PHE A 21 -8.00 -14.95 0.01
N LEU A 22 -6.97 -14.72 0.83
CA LEU A 22 -6.72 -15.51 2.04
C LEU A 22 -7.67 -15.17 3.19
N SER A 23 -8.00 -13.88 3.38
CA SER A 23 -8.74 -13.41 4.55
C SER A 23 -9.66 -12.23 4.24
N PRO A 24 -10.80 -12.44 3.56
CA PRO A 24 -11.73 -11.37 3.23
C PRO A 24 -12.28 -10.66 4.48
N ALA A 25 -12.40 -11.38 5.61
CA ALA A 25 -12.78 -10.79 6.90
C ALA A 25 -11.68 -9.87 7.48
N GLY A 26 -10.41 -10.25 7.35
CA GLY A 26 -9.26 -9.45 7.78
C GLY A 26 -9.17 -8.14 6.98
N LEU A 27 -9.35 -8.22 5.65
CA LEU A 27 -9.41 -7.04 4.79
C LEU A 27 -10.55 -6.09 5.18
N ARG A 28 -11.77 -6.61 5.40
CA ARG A 28 -12.91 -5.78 5.85
C ARG A 28 -12.62 -5.07 7.16
N ARG A 29 -11.96 -5.75 8.11
CA ARG A 29 -11.59 -5.17 9.39
C ARG A 29 -10.55 -4.06 9.24
N LEU A 30 -9.53 -4.27 8.41
CA LEU A 30 -8.54 -3.23 8.09
C LEU A 30 -9.21 -2.00 7.48
N ILE A 31 -10.08 -2.19 6.49
CA ILE A 31 -10.82 -1.10 5.86
C ILE A 31 -11.71 -0.37 6.88
N ALA A 32 -12.40 -1.10 7.77
CA ALA A 32 -13.21 -0.50 8.82
C ALA A 32 -12.36 0.35 9.78
N SER A 33 -11.19 -0.14 10.21
CA SER A 33 -10.26 0.62 11.05
C SER A 33 -9.70 1.87 10.34
N VAL A 34 -9.48 1.80 9.03
CA VAL A 34 -9.08 2.96 8.23
C VAL A 34 -10.22 3.97 8.11
N ASN A 35 -11.47 3.50 8.00
CA ASN A 35 -12.65 4.34 7.90
C ASN A 35 -13.02 5.05 9.22
N GLU A 36 -12.50 4.58 10.35
CA GLU A 36 -12.61 5.25 11.66
C GLU A 36 -11.61 6.41 11.81
N LEU A 37 -10.60 6.51 10.94
CA LEU A 37 -9.65 7.61 10.96
C LEU A 37 -10.26 8.87 10.35
N SER A 38 -9.98 10.02 10.95
CA SER A 38 -10.34 11.31 10.37
C SER A 38 -9.53 11.61 9.09
N ASP A 39 -10.08 12.39 8.17
CA ASP A 39 -9.41 12.81 6.92
C ASP A 39 -8.01 13.39 7.15
N GLY A 40 -7.80 14.10 8.26
CA GLY A 40 -6.50 14.66 8.64
C GLY A 40 -5.47 13.59 8.97
N GLN A 41 -5.87 12.55 9.72
CA GLN A 41 -5.00 11.42 10.06
C GLN A 41 -4.69 10.58 8.83
N LEU A 42 -5.68 10.37 7.96
CA LEU A 42 -5.49 9.64 6.69
C LEU A 42 -4.45 10.34 5.81
N ARG A 43 -4.55 11.68 5.69
CA ARG A 43 -3.59 12.50 4.94
C ARG A 43 -2.19 12.45 5.55
N ALA A 44 -2.08 12.56 6.87
CA ALA A 44 -0.79 12.49 7.56
C ALA A 44 -0.13 11.12 7.37
N ALA A 45 -0.89 10.03 7.53
CA ALA A 45 -0.41 8.67 7.27
C ALA A 45 0.04 8.49 5.82
N GLY A 46 -0.72 9.03 4.85
CA GLY A 46 -0.35 9.05 3.44
C GLY A 46 0.94 9.82 3.18
N LEU A 47 1.11 11.00 3.78
CA LEU A 47 2.33 11.81 3.67
C LEU A 47 3.55 11.08 4.24
N VAL A 48 3.43 10.46 5.42
CA VAL A 48 4.51 9.68 6.02
C VAL A 48 4.87 8.49 5.14
N SER A 49 3.88 7.77 4.59
CA SER A 49 4.10 6.65 3.68
C SER A 49 4.81 7.08 2.40
N MET A 50 4.39 8.18 1.78
CA MET A 50 5.04 8.74 0.60
C MET A 50 6.49 9.16 0.89
N ALA A 51 6.73 9.84 2.03
CA ALA A 51 8.07 10.25 2.43
C ALA A 51 8.99 9.06 2.71
N ALA A 52 8.48 8.04 3.39
CA ALA A 52 9.22 6.79 3.63
C ALA A 52 9.54 6.07 2.31
N GLY A 53 8.59 5.98 1.39
CA GLY A 53 8.80 5.39 0.07
C GLY A 53 9.86 6.14 -0.74
N LEU A 54 9.84 7.48 -0.70
CA LEU A 54 10.85 8.30 -1.36
C LEU A 54 12.24 8.12 -0.72
N ALA A 55 12.31 8.07 0.61
CA ALA A 55 13.57 7.82 1.33
C ALA A 55 14.14 6.44 0.99
N LEU A 56 13.29 5.40 0.95
CA LEU A 56 13.69 4.05 0.60
C LEU A 56 14.17 3.98 -0.85
N LEU A 57 13.47 4.65 -1.77
CA LEU A 57 13.89 4.76 -3.16
C LEU A 57 15.26 5.44 -3.27
N TYR A 58 15.51 6.52 -2.50
CA TYR A 58 16.80 7.22 -2.51
C TYR A 58 17.95 6.39 -1.91
N ILE A 59 17.68 5.53 -0.94
CA ILE A 59 18.71 4.66 -0.33
C ILE A 59 19.05 3.47 -1.24
N LEU A 60 18.05 2.89 -1.92
CA LEU A 60 18.21 1.69 -2.74
C LEU A 60 18.63 2.00 -4.19
N ARG A 61 18.58 3.26 -4.62
CA ARG A 61 18.87 3.72 -5.98
C ARG A 61 20.16 4.52 -6.05
#